data_AF-A0A1G2DL12-F1
#
_entry.id   AF-A0A1G2DL12-F1
#
_cell.length_a   1.000
_cell.length_b   1.000
_cell.length_c   1.000
_cell.angle_alpha   90.00
_cell.angle_beta   90.00
_cell.angle_gamma   90.00
#
_symmetry.space_group_name_H-M   'P 1'
#
loop_
_entity.id
_entity.type
_entity.pdbx_description
1 polymer ?
#
loop_
_entity_poly.entity_id
_entity_poly.type
_entity_poly.pdbx_seq_one_letter_code
_entity_poly.pdbx_strand_id
1 'polypeptide(L)'
;MLFIQRIFAHPTLAQIPRPAIVVFMLILGTMFPDIPLKASITLMALAFVQNAAYSLQSRAGNRTSNLYHFIAAVFSKLVFFVTLSFLVHIQVTLNVLLTYILGTMLGSVYGTRLSIVIEKMLGAVADLGEEVKGQALPLSRAMLGLTILLVLELAAIGYYGVQYDLYMLAIIALAAYVSDLLFAILRVARNTDAYWFHLSFAVIQAAAGFAVFSVLVKMNGDWFLFAPYLTGAVLGSLMGAEAGKRFGKHLKASWNAQDLKKNVVPLPIKQGIACALLLVPHLLYFGLGSLAQQLLILGAALLQTSAFTVISRARQRNHELYIEWASIFSNGIWFVTFNILVVNELAGYLLIPFLVGTGIGSLWGQAFAMSIEKQIGAFVNTEEKK
;
A
#
# COMPACT_ATOMS: atom_id res chain seq x y z
N MET A 1 -12.13 -16.55 -18.03
CA MET A 1 -11.33 -17.65 -17.42
C MET A 1 -10.19 -18.10 -18.33
N LEU A 2 -10.44 -18.53 -19.57
CA LEU A 2 -9.40 -18.87 -20.56
C LEU A 2 -8.46 -17.70 -20.95
N PHE A 3 -8.96 -16.47 -20.91
CA PHE A 3 -8.19 -15.27 -21.27
C PHE A 3 -7.04 -14.95 -20.28
N ILE A 4 -7.28 -15.08 -18.97
CA ILE A 4 -6.27 -14.84 -17.92
C ILE A 4 -5.15 -15.89 -18.04
N GLN A 5 -5.51 -17.17 -18.16
CA GLN A 5 -4.53 -18.24 -18.39
C GLN A 5 -3.72 -18.02 -19.66
N ARG A 6 -4.35 -17.56 -20.76
CA ARG A 6 -3.63 -17.27 -22.01
C ARG A 6 -2.66 -16.09 -21.87
N ILE A 7 -2.99 -15.01 -21.16
CA ILE A 7 -2.08 -13.88 -20.94
C ILE A 7 -0.87 -14.32 -20.10
N PHE A 8 -1.09 -15.06 -19.02
CA PHE A 8 -0.01 -15.48 -18.11
C PHE A 8 0.80 -16.68 -18.63
N ALA A 9 0.27 -17.46 -19.56
CA ALA A 9 0.97 -18.58 -20.22
C ALA A 9 1.63 -18.20 -21.55
N HIS A 10 1.48 -16.96 -22.05
CA HIS A 10 2.01 -16.59 -23.36
C HIS A 10 3.53 -16.33 -23.31
N PRO A 11 4.37 -17.13 -24.01
CA PRO A 11 5.82 -17.02 -23.93
C PRO A 11 6.35 -15.68 -24.46
N THR A 12 5.67 -15.02 -25.39
CA THR A 12 6.15 -13.75 -25.99
C THR A 12 6.07 -12.55 -25.03
N LEU A 13 5.11 -12.51 -24.09
CA LEU A 13 5.01 -11.40 -23.13
C LEU A 13 6.15 -11.43 -22.11
N ALA A 14 6.60 -12.63 -21.73
CA ALA A 14 7.78 -12.82 -20.89
C ALA A 14 9.11 -12.52 -21.62
N GLN A 15 9.09 -12.41 -22.95
CA GLN A 15 10.28 -12.24 -23.80
C GLN A 15 10.47 -10.80 -24.31
N ILE A 16 9.53 -9.87 -24.08
CA ILE A 16 9.72 -8.48 -24.48
C ILE A 16 10.91 -7.90 -23.69
N PRO A 17 11.99 -7.46 -24.36
CA PRO A 17 13.13 -6.88 -23.66
C PRO A 17 12.67 -5.64 -22.88
N ARG A 18 12.86 -5.64 -21.56
CA ARG A 18 12.52 -4.50 -20.70
C ARG A 18 13.11 -3.16 -21.18
N PRO A 19 14.32 -3.11 -21.77
CA PRO A 19 14.82 -1.90 -22.42
C PRO A 19 13.94 -1.41 -23.57
N ALA A 20 13.34 -2.29 -24.35
CA ALA A 20 12.44 -1.91 -25.44
C ALA A 20 11.12 -1.30 -24.92
N ILE A 21 10.60 -1.77 -23.79
CA ILE A 21 9.44 -1.17 -23.12
C ILE A 21 9.76 0.25 -22.62
N VAL A 22 10.94 0.42 -22.02
CA VAL A 22 11.41 1.73 -21.55
C VAL A 22 11.59 2.69 -22.73
N VAL A 23 12.24 2.25 -23.82
CA VAL A 23 12.45 3.07 -25.01
C VAL A 23 11.12 3.42 -25.71
N PHE A 24 10.24 2.45 -25.92
CA PHE A 24 8.93 2.66 -26.55
C PHE A 24 8.06 3.65 -25.77
N MET A 25 8.08 3.57 -24.43
CA MET A 25 7.27 4.47 -23.62
C MET A 25 7.94 5.82 -23.34
N LEU A 26 9.28 5.93 -23.39
CA LEU A 26 9.98 7.22 -23.47
C LEU A 26 9.61 7.94 -24.77
N ILE A 27 9.54 7.21 -25.89
CA ILE A 27 9.06 7.73 -27.18
C ILE A 27 7.60 8.20 -27.06
N LEU A 28 6.70 7.41 -26.47
CA LEU A 28 5.32 7.86 -26.19
C LEU A 28 5.27 9.08 -25.27
N GLY A 29 6.16 9.19 -24.29
CA GLY A 29 6.29 10.37 -23.42
C GLY A 29 6.71 11.63 -24.18
N THR A 30 7.48 11.49 -25.26
CA THR A 30 7.82 12.60 -26.17
C THR A 30 6.70 12.96 -27.16
N MET A 31 5.63 12.16 -27.25
CA MET A 31 4.46 12.47 -28.08
C MET A 31 3.51 13.49 -27.44
N PHE A 32 3.76 13.90 -26.18
CA PHE A 32 3.00 14.94 -25.48
C PHE A 32 3.90 16.18 -25.28
N PRO A 33 3.88 17.15 -26.20
CA PRO A 33 4.86 18.25 -26.26
C PRO A 33 4.80 19.24 -25.08
N ASP A 34 3.74 19.21 -24.27
CA ASP A 34 3.45 20.22 -23.24
C ASP A 34 4.11 19.96 -21.88
N ILE A 35 4.86 18.85 -21.71
CA ILE A 35 5.53 18.54 -20.43
C ILE A 35 7.05 18.62 -20.59
N PRO A 36 7.76 19.42 -19.77
CA PRO A 36 9.21 19.46 -19.79
C PRO A 36 9.79 18.06 -19.53
N LEU A 37 10.67 17.58 -20.42
CA LEU A 37 11.35 16.28 -20.32
C LEU A 37 11.93 16.01 -18.92
N LYS A 38 12.48 17.05 -18.28
CA LYS A 38 13.00 17.00 -16.91
C LYS A 38 11.96 16.57 -15.88
N ALA A 39 10.73 17.06 -15.97
CA ALA A 39 9.65 16.72 -15.05
C ALA A 39 9.21 15.26 -15.24
N SER A 40 9.08 14.80 -16.49
CA SER A 40 8.75 13.40 -16.81
C SER A 40 9.80 12.42 -16.28
N ILE A 41 11.09 12.70 -16.49
CA ILE A 41 12.19 11.86 -15.97
C ILE A 41 12.19 11.86 -14.43
N THR A 42 12.02 13.02 -13.81
CA THR A 42 11.99 13.15 -12.34
C THR A 42 10.83 12.35 -11.75
N LEU A 43 9.63 12.47 -12.32
CA LEU A 43 8.46 11.71 -11.87
C LEU A 43 8.67 10.20 -12.06
N MET A 44 9.22 9.77 -13.19
CA MET A 44 9.52 8.35 -13.43
C MET A 44 10.50 7.80 -12.40
N ALA A 45 11.56 8.55 -12.09
CA ALA A 45 12.56 8.17 -11.10
C ALA A 45 11.95 8.08 -9.69
N LEU A 46 11.17 9.08 -9.27
CA LEU A 46 10.48 9.06 -7.98
C LEU A 46 9.47 7.91 -7.89
N ALA A 47 8.68 7.70 -8.95
CA ALA A 47 7.72 6.60 -9.05
C ALA A 47 8.40 5.22 -8.93
N PHE A 48 9.59 5.07 -9.54
CA PHE A 48 10.43 3.89 -9.44
C PHE A 48 10.93 3.66 -8.02
N VAL A 49 11.59 4.65 -7.42
CA VAL A 49 12.17 4.52 -6.07
C VAL A 49 11.07 4.28 -5.04
N GLN A 50 9.94 4.97 -5.15
CA GLN A 50 8.79 4.80 -4.26
C GLN A 50 8.23 3.38 -4.34
N ASN A 51 8.01 2.84 -5.55
CA ASN A 51 7.47 1.48 -5.67
C ASN A 51 8.49 0.40 -5.29
N ALA A 52 9.78 0.65 -5.50
CA ALA A 52 10.83 -0.23 -5.00
C ALA A 52 10.83 -0.28 -3.47
N ALA A 53 10.76 0.89 -2.82
CA ALA A 53 10.69 0.99 -1.37
C ALA A 53 9.43 0.33 -0.79
N TYR A 54 8.27 0.50 -1.45
CA TYR A 54 7.04 -0.19 -1.06
C TYR A 54 7.11 -1.70 -1.23
N SER A 55 7.74 -2.21 -2.28
CA SER A 55 7.96 -3.65 -2.45
C SER A 55 8.83 -4.23 -1.33
N LEU A 56 9.93 -3.55 -0.98
CA LEU A 56 10.80 -3.91 0.14
C LEU A 56 10.02 -3.93 1.45
N GLN A 57 9.35 -2.83 1.82
CA GLN A 57 8.60 -2.74 3.07
C GLN A 57 7.47 -3.77 3.11
N SER A 58 6.73 -3.94 2.00
CA SER A 58 5.62 -4.87 1.91
C SER A 58 6.07 -6.29 2.26
N ARG A 59 7.17 -6.74 1.66
CA ARG A 59 7.75 -8.06 1.91
C ARG A 59 8.33 -8.15 3.32
N ALA A 60 9.18 -7.21 3.72
CA ALA A 60 9.83 -7.21 5.03
C ALA A 60 8.85 -7.33 6.21
N GLY A 61 7.69 -6.66 6.14
CA GLY A 61 6.65 -6.75 7.17
C GLY A 61 5.99 -8.13 7.33
N ASN A 62 6.15 -9.02 6.34
CA ASN A 62 5.69 -10.41 6.38
C ASN A 62 6.86 -11.40 6.48
N ARG A 63 8.03 -10.94 6.96
CA ARG A 63 9.21 -11.80 7.18
C ARG A 63 9.61 -11.84 8.65
N THR A 64 10.48 -12.80 8.99
CA THR A 64 10.97 -13.07 10.34
C THR A 64 12.04 -12.08 10.85
N SER A 65 12.56 -11.20 9.98
CA SER A 65 13.63 -10.24 10.33
C SER A 65 13.09 -8.84 10.63
N ASN A 66 13.07 -8.50 11.92
CA ASN A 66 12.68 -7.16 12.39
C ASN A 66 13.67 -6.07 11.97
N LEU A 67 14.97 -6.37 11.84
CA LEU A 67 15.95 -5.42 11.31
C LEU A 67 15.65 -5.07 9.85
N TYR A 68 15.33 -6.08 9.04
CA TYR A 68 14.96 -5.85 7.65
C TYR A 68 13.69 -4.99 7.55
N HIS A 69 12.67 -5.32 8.34
CA HIS A 69 11.44 -4.53 8.35
C HIS A 69 11.68 -3.10 8.83
N PHE A 70 12.47 -2.89 9.87
CA PHE A 70 12.83 -1.54 10.34
C PHE A 70 13.47 -0.69 9.23
N ILE A 71 14.52 -1.20 8.57
CA ILE A 71 15.23 -0.47 7.50
C ILE A 71 14.28 -0.19 6.33
N ALA A 72 13.52 -1.19 5.90
CA ALA A 72 12.59 -1.05 4.78
C ALA A 72 11.44 -0.08 5.11
N ALA A 73 10.97 -0.04 6.36
CA ALA A 73 9.97 0.92 6.83
C ALA A 73 10.53 2.35 6.82
N VAL A 74 11.72 2.59 7.39
CA VAL A 74 12.37 3.91 7.36
C VAL A 74 12.54 4.40 5.92
N PHE A 75 13.11 3.56 5.05
CA PHE A 75 13.34 3.90 3.65
C PHE A 75 12.02 4.20 2.91
N SER A 76 10.99 3.37 3.08
CA SER A 76 9.70 3.59 2.42
C SER A 76 8.99 4.86 2.89
N LYS A 77 9.14 5.25 4.16
CA LYS A 77 8.51 6.46 4.71
C LYS A 77 9.23 7.73 4.29
N LEU A 78 10.56 7.68 4.25
CA LEU A 78 11.38 8.75 3.67
C LEU A 78 10.98 9.00 2.21
N VAL A 79 10.97 7.95 1.38
CA VAL A 79 10.67 8.09 -0.05
C VAL A 79 9.23 8.54 -0.27
N PHE A 80 8.26 8.04 0.52
CA PHE A 80 6.88 8.52 0.46
C PHE A 80 6.79 10.01 0.78
N PHE A 81 7.45 10.47 1.85
CA PHE A 81 7.41 11.88 2.24
C PHE A 81 8.04 12.79 1.18
N VAL A 82 9.22 12.42 0.66
CA VAL A 82 9.89 13.12 -0.46
C VAL A 82 8.96 13.21 -1.67
N THR A 83 8.34 12.08 -2.04
CA THR A 83 7.48 12.02 -3.22
C THR A 83 6.21 12.83 -3.00
N LEU A 84 5.60 12.77 -1.81
CA LEU A 84 4.43 13.58 -1.47
C LEU A 84 4.76 15.07 -1.50
N SER A 85 5.86 15.49 -0.87
CA SER A 85 6.35 16.87 -0.89
C SER A 85 6.55 17.35 -2.33
N PHE A 86 7.16 16.52 -3.20
CA PHE A 86 7.28 16.84 -4.62
C PHE A 86 5.92 16.95 -5.32
N LEU A 87 5.03 15.97 -5.14
CA LEU A 87 3.72 15.89 -5.81
C LEU A 87 2.78 17.04 -5.44
N VAL A 88 2.82 17.53 -4.19
CA VAL A 88 1.99 18.68 -3.77
C VAL A 88 2.38 19.96 -4.52
N HIS A 89 3.64 20.08 -4.96
CA HIS A 89 4.13 21.26 -5.68
C HIS A 89 4.00 21.15 -7.22
N ILE A 90 3.62 19.98 -7.74
CA ILE A 90 3.45 19.78 -9.18
C ILE A 90 2.00 19.47 -9.54
N GLN A 91 1.47 20.15 -10.57
CA GLN A 91 0.16 19.83 -11.11
C GLN A 91 0.26 18.56 -11.96
N VAL A 92 -0.12 17.42 -11.38
CA VAL A 92 -0.10 16.13 -12.07
C VAL A 92 -1.26 16.04 -13.07
N THR A 93 -0.96 15.97 -14.37
CA THR A 93 -1.95 15.84 -15.46
C THR A 93 -1.97 14.42 -16.01
N LEU A 94 -3.05 14.03 -16.71
CA LEU A 94 -3.16 12.69 -17.32
C LEU A 94 -2.06 12.38 -18.35
N ASN A 95 -1.39 13.40 -18.89
CA ASN A 95 -0.35 13.24 -19.91
C ASN A 95 0.91 12.52 -19.36
N VAL A 96 1.18 12.54 -18.05
CA VAL A 96 2.30 11.79 -17.45
C VAL A 96 1.92 10.38 -16.97
N LEU A 97 0.68 9.94 -17.21
CA LEU A 97 0.17 8.65 -16.72
C LEU A 97 1.07 7.47 -17.14
N LEU A 98 1.45 7.39 -18.42
CA LEU A 98 2.27 6.28 -18.93
C LEU A 98 3.67 6.28 -18.29
N THR A 99 4.27 7.46 -18.16
CA THR A 99 5.58 7.66 -17.51
C THR A 99 5.53 7.23 -16.04
N TYR A 100 4.45 7.56 -15.35
CA TYR A 100 4.22 7.13 -13.97
C TYR A 100 4.04 5.61 -13.88
N ILE A 101 3.19 5.01 -14.72
CA ILE A 101 2.96 3.55 -14.75
C ILE A 101 4.26 2.79 -15.00
N LEU A 102 5.12 3.25 -15.90
CA LEU A 102 6.43 2.64 -16.13
C LEU A 102 7.30 2.63 -14.88
N GLY A 103 7.52 3.80 -14.29
CA GLY A 103 8.37 3.95 -13.12
C GLY A 103 7.88 3.04 -12.00
N THR A 104 6.57 3.07 -11.73
CA THR A 104 5.94 2.25 -10.68
C THR A 104 5.97 0.73 -10.97
N MET A 105 5.78 0.32 -12.23
CA MET A 105 5.90 -1.08 -12.66
C MET A 105 7.32 -1.60 -12.45
N LEU A 106 8.32 -0.90 -13.00
CA LEU A 106 9.72 -1.28 -12.87
C LEU A 106 10.14 -1.28 -11.39
N GLY A 107 9.79 -0.23 -10.65
CA GLY A 107 10.08 -0.15 -9.21
C GLY A 107 9.51 -1.33 -8.44
N SER A 108 8.27 -1.74 -8.73
CA SER A 108 7.63 -2.88 -8.06
C SER A 108 8.36 -4.19 -8.32
N VAL A 109 8.77 -4.43 -9.57
CA VAL A 109 9.50 -5.64 -9.98
C VAL A 109 10.92 -5.68 -9.39
N TYR A 110 11.70 -4.62 -9.62
CA TYR A 110 13.07 -4.53 -9.13
C TYR A 110 13.14 -4.52 -7.60
N GLY A 111 12.23 -3.81 -6.94
CA GLY A 111 12.13 -3.83 -5.47
C GLY A 111 11.78 -5.21 -4.93
N THR A 112 10.92 -5.97 -5.62
CA THR A 112 10.62 -7.36 -5.21
C THR A 112 11.83 -8.27 -5.38
N ARG A 113 12.56 -8.16 -6.49
CA ARG A 113 13.80 -8.92 -6.73
C ARG A 113 14.87 -8.59 -5.68
N LEU A 114 15.09 -7.31 -5.42
CA LEU A 114 16.02 -6.86 -4.39
C LEU A 114 15.63 -7.36 -3.00
N SER A 115 14.32 -7.33 -2.67
CA SER A 115 13.81 -7.89 -1.43
C SER A 115 14.15 -9.37 -1.29
N ILE A 116 13.97 -10.17 -2.35
CA ILE A 116 14.28 -11.60 -2.33
C ILE A 116 15.79 -11.83 -2.08
N VAL A 117 16.66 -11.01 -2.69
CA VAL A 117 18.11 -11.08 -2.45
C VAL A 117 18.43 -10.77 -0.99
N ILE A 118 17.89 -9.69 -0.43
CA ILE A 118 18.09 -9.30 0.97
C ILE A 118 17.55 -10.39 1.93
N GLU A 119 16.36 -10.93 1.64
CA GLU A 119 15.77 -12.02 2.40
C GLU A 119 16.71 -13.23 2.47
N LYS A 120 17.29 -13.63 1.34
CA LYS A 120 18.27 -14.73 1.27
C LYS A 120 19.54 -14.43 2.06
N MET A 121 20.08 -13.21 1.93
CA MET A 121 21.27 -12.79 2.68
C MET A 121 21.05 -12.81 4.19
N LEU A 122 19.83 -12.50 4.64
CA LEU A 122 19.47 -12.44 6.07
C LEU A 122 18.86 -13.75 6.60
N GLY A 123 18.64 -14.75 5.75
CA GLY A 123 17.87 -15.94 6.11
C GLY A 123 16.42 -15.64 6.55
N ALA A 124 15.85 -14.53 6.07
CA ALA A 124 14.52 -14.09 6.44
C ALA A 124 13.46 -14.84 5.62
N VAL A 125 12.58 -15.58 6.30
CA VAL A 125 11.51 -16.38 5.68
C VAL A 125 10.14 -15.78 5.94
N ALA A 126 9.10 -16.26 5.24
CA ALA A 126 7.72 -15.83 5.48
C ALA A 126 7.31 -16.14 6.92
N ASP A 127 6.78 -15.14 7.61
CA ASP A 127 6.39 -15.25 9.02
C ASP A 127 4.87 -15.47 9.13
N LEU A 128 4.49 -16.65 9.61
CA LEU A 128 3.11 -17.08 9.80
C LEU A 128 2.61 -16.86 11.25
N GLY A 129 3.32 -16.04 12.04
CA GLY A 129 3.01 -15.76 13.44
C GLY A 129 3.74 -16.64 14.44
N GLU A 130 4.91 -17.16 14.06
CA GLU A 130 5.76 -17.92 14.98
C GLU A 130 6.74 -16.99 15.71
N GLU A 131 7.07 -17.34 16.94
CA GLU A 131 8.02 -16.56 17.72
C GLU A 131 9.44 -16.81 17.17
N VAL A 132 10.05 -15.76 16.62
CA VAL A 132 11.40 -15.83 16.07
C VAL A 132 12.40 -15.47 17.16
N LYS A 133 13.15 -16.46 17.63
CA LYS A 133 14.23 -16.25 18.61
C LYS A 133 15.52 -15.77 17.92
N GLY A 134 16.36 -15.06 18.67
CA GLY A 134 17.71 -14.67 18.21
C GLY A 134 17.75 -13.57 17.14
N GLN A 135 16.72 -12.72 17.06
CA GLN A 135 16.71 -11.62 16.09
C GLN A 135 17.84 -10.61 16.36
N ALA A 136 18.50 -10.16 15.28
CA ALA A 136 19.52 -9.12 15.33
C ALA A 136 19.00 -7.80 15.94
N LEU A 137 17.73 -7.47 15.68
CA LEU A 137 17.03 -6.35 16.29
C LEU A 137 15.72 -6.85 16.93
N PRO A 138 15.69 -7.09 18.25
CA PRO A 138 14.45 -7.42 18.96
C PRO A 138 13.43 -6.28 18.84
N LEU A 139 12.15 -6.63 18.64
CA LEU A 139 11.07 -5.64 18.51
C LEU A 139 11.03 -4.68 19.71
N SER A 140 11.16 -5.19 20.93
CA SER A 140 11.13 -4.37 22.16
C SER A 140 12.22 -3.30 22.18
N ARG A 141 13.43 -3.62 21.70
CA ARG A 141 14.55 -2.66 21.61
C ARG A 141 14.29 -1.60 20.54
N ALA A 142 13.75 -2.00 19.38
CA ALA A 142 13.37 -1.07 18.33
C ALA A 142 12.27 -0.10 18.82
N MET A 143 11.24 -0.62 19.47
CA MET A 143 10.14 0.19 20.02
C MET A 143 10.65 1.18 21.07
N LEU A 144 11.50 0.73 22.01
CA LEU A 144 12.08 1.61 23.02
C LEU A 144 12.93 2.72 22.39
N GLY A 145 13.86 2.36 21.50
CA GLY A 145 14.73 3.33 20.83
C GLY A 145 13.96 4.39 20.03
N LEU A 146 12.94 3.97 19.28
CA LEU A 146 12.09 4.88 18.52
C LEU A 146 11.20 5.75 19.42
N THR A 147 10.74 5.22 20.56
CA THR A 147 9.97 6.02 21.53
C THR A 147 10.84 7.10 22.16
N ILE A 148 12.08 6.76 22.56
CA ILE A 148 13.06 7.71 23.05
C ILE A 148 13.35 8.78 21.98
N LEU A 149 13.60 8.34 20.73
CA LEU A 149 13.84 9.26 19.62
C LEU A 149 12.67 10.24 19.44
N LEU A 150 11.42 9.76 19.45
CA LEU A 150 10.25 10.62 19.32
C LEU A 150 10.16 11.65 20.45
N VAL A 151 10.42 11.24 21.70
CA VAL A 151 10.43 12.16 22.84
C VAL A 151 11.51 13.23 22.68
N LEU A 152 12.71 12.85 22.21
CA LEU A 152 13.80 13.79 21.94
C LEU A 152 13.48 14.75 20.79
N GLU A 153 12.87 14.26 19.71
CA GLU A 153 12.41 15.07 18.58
C GLU A 153 11.40 16.13 19.05
N LEU A 154 10.39 15.72 19.81
CA LEU A 154 9.37 16.61 20.35
C LEU A 154 9.95 17.63 21.34
N ALA A 155 10.86 17.22 22.21
CA ALA A 155 11.54 18.11 23.16
C ALA A 155 12.45 19.12 22.43
N ALA A 156 13.22 18.68 21.44
CA ALA A 156 14.08 19.56 20.66
C ALA A 156 13.26 20.61 19.91
N ILE A 157 12.17 20.20 19.25
CA ILE A 157 11.31 21.14 18.52
C ILE A 157 10.65 22.14 19.48
N GLY A 158 10.17 21.68 20.64
CA GLY A 158 9.63 22.56 21.68
C GLY A 158 10.65 23.56 22.22
N TYR A 159 11.93 23.16 22.32
CA TYR A 159 13.01 24.02 22.80
C TYR A 159 13.46 25.07 21.76
N TYR A 160 13.58 24.68 20.49
CA TYR A 160 14.07 25.56 19.42
C TYR A 160 13.00 26.51 18.84
N GLY A 161 11.76 26.47 19.33
CA GLY A 161 10.73 27.44 18.97
C GLY A 161 10.33 27.39 17.49
N VAL A 162 10.05 26.19 16.98
CA VAL A 162 9.68 25.98 15.57
C VAL A 162 8.26 26.51 15.30
N GLN A 163 7.95 26.77 14.03
CA GLN A 163 6.66 27.25 13.49
C GLN A 163 5.41 26.46 13.95
N TYR A 164 5.58 25.30 14.57
CA TYR A 164 4.53 24.35 14.90
C TYR A 164 4.45 24.08 16.40
N ASP A 165 3.23 24.13 16.94
CA ASP A 165 2.95 23.76 18.32
C ASP A 165 3.27 22.27 18.57
N LEU A 166 3.85 21.98 19.74
CA LEU A 166 4.14 20.65 20.25
C LEU A 166 2.92 19.73 20.15
N TYR A 167 1.72 20.24 20.44
CA TYR A 167 0.48 19.48 20.32
C TYR A 167 0.23 18.99 18.89
N MET A 168 0.49 19.83 17.88
CA MET A 168 0.29 19.44 16.49
C MET A 168 1.27 18.36 16.07
N LEU A 169 2.53 18.46 16.49
CA LEU A 169 3.57 17.46 16.18
C LEU A 169 3.28 16.11 16.84
N ALA A 170 2.82 16.13 18.10
CA ALA A 170 2.38 14.94 18.80
C ALA A 170 1.16 14.28 18.11
N ILE A 171 0.19 15.08 17.66
CA ILE A 171 -0.96 14.59 16.89
C ILE A 171 -0.51 13.95 15.58
N ILE A 172 0.43 14.55 14.85
CA ILE A 172 0.95 14.00 13.59
C ILE A 172 1.68 12.67 13.83
N ALA A 173 2.55 12.60 14.85
CA ALA A 173 3.23 11.37 15.20
C ALA A 173 2.24 10.26 15.59
N LEU A 174 1.22 10.58 16.40
CA LEU A 174 0.18 9.64 16.80
C LEU A 174 -0.68 9.18 15.63
N ALA A 175 -1.09 10.11 14.76
CA ALA A 175 -1.90 9.79 13.59
C ALA A 175 -1.11 8.92 12.60
N ALA A 176 0.17 9.23 12.38
CA ALA A 176 1.08 8.41 11.59
C ALA A 176 1.24 7.01 12.18
N TYR A 177 1.45 6.92 13.51
CA TYR A 177 1.51 5.65 14.23
C TYR A 177 0.24 4.81 14.04
N VAL A 178 -0.93 5.37 14.28
CA VAL A 178 -2.21 4.65 14.16
C VAL A 178 -2.44 4.21 12.71
N SER A 179 -2.22 5.10 11.74
CA SER A 179 -2.41 4.80 10.32
C SER A 179 -1.50 3.65 9.86
N ASP A 180 -0.21 3.70 10.20
CA ASP A 180 0.74 2.66 9.79
C ASP A 180 0.60 1.36 10.56
N LEU A 181 0.18 1.41 11.83
CA LEU A 181 -0.20 0.23 12.60
C LEU A 181 -1.35 -0.51 11.92
N LEU A 182 -2.43 0.20 11.60
CA LEU A 182 -3.59 -0.40 10.94
C LEU A 182 -3.25 -0.89 9.53
N PHE A 183 -2.41 -0.15 8.80
CA PHE A 183 -1.98 -0.54 7.46
C PHE A 183 -1.07 -1.77 7.47
N ALA A 184 -0.18 -1.91 8.45
CA ALA A 184 0.66 -3.09 8.60
C ALA A 184 -0.17 -4.32 9.02
N ILE A 185 -1.15 -4.17 9.91
CA ILE A 185 -2.10 -5.25 10.24
C ILE A 185 -2.89 -5.65 8.98
N LEU A 186 -3.44 -4.66 8.26
CA LEU A 186 -4.20 -4.89 7.04
C LEU A 186 -3.37 -5.57 5.94
N ARG A 187 -2.06 -5.29 5.87
CA ARG A 187 -1.14 -5.96 4.93
C ARG A 187 -1.01 -7.45 5.23
N VAL A 188 -0.96 -7.81 6.51
CA VAL A 188 -1.00 -9.21 6.93
C VAL A 188 -2.38 -9.80 6.59
N ALA A 189 -3.47 -9.16 7.01
CA ALA A 189 -4.84 -9.62 6.77
C ALA A 189 -5.11 -9.87 5.28
N ARG A 190 -4.62 -8.97 4.40
CA ARG A 190 -4.67 -9.07 2.93
C ARG A 190 -4.10 -10.35 2.38
N ASN A 191 -3.12 -10.95 3.06
CA ASN A 191 -2.49 -12.19 2.62
C ASN A 191 -3.18 -13.44 3.16
N THR A 192 -4.19 -13.30 4.02
CA THR A 192 -4.95 -14.42 4.56
C THR A 192 -6.26 -14.67 3.79
N ASP A 193 -7.06 -15.65 4.22
CA ASP A 193 -8.43 -15.92 3.75
C ASP A 193 -9.52 -15.38 4.70
N ALA A 194 -9.14 -14.68 5.77
CA ALA A 194 -10.03 -14.18 6.80
C ALA A 194 -10.66 -12.82 6.42
N TYR A 195 -11.77 -12.84 5.68
CA TYR A 195 -12.43 -11.62 5.19
C TYR A 195 -12.90 -10.65 6.28
N TRP A 196 -13.36 -11.14 7.44
CA TRP A 196 -13.76 -10.24 8.54
C TRP A 196 -12.58 -9.51 9.16
N PHE A 197 -11.47 -10.22 9.37
CA PHE A 197 -10.20 -9.64 9.81
C PHE A 197 -9.75 -8.57 8.83
N HIS A 198 -9.80 -8.86 7.53
CA HIS A 198 -9.46 -7.90 6.49
C HIS A 198 -10.37 -6.67 6.48
N LEU A 199 -11.69 -6.85 6.48
CA LEU A 199 -12.66 -5.75 6.38
C LEU A 199 -12.53 -4.77 7.55
N SER A 200 -12.44 -5.28 8.79
CA SER A 200 -12.35 -4.45 9.99
C SER A 200 -11.17 -3.49 9.93
N PHE A 201 -9.99 -3.97 9.52
CA PHE A 201 -8.81 -3.12 9.41
C PHE A 201 -8.83 -2.25 8.14
N ALA A 202 -9.46 -2.68 7.03
CA ALA A 202 -9.57 -1.88 5.82
C ALA A 202 -10.34 -0.57 6.04
N VAL A 203 -11.50 -0.65 6.71
CA VAL A 203 -12.35 0.54 6.95
C VAL A 203 -11.67 1.50 7.94
N ILE A 204 -11.15 0.98 9.05
CA ILE A 204 -10.51 1.82 10.08
C ILE A 204 -9.22 2.45 9.54
N GLN A 205 -8.42 1.70 8.77
CA GLN A 205 -7.21 2.22 8.15
C GLN A 205 -7.52 3.32 7.13
N ALA A 206 -8.57 3.17 6.33
CA ALA A 206 -8.95 4.19 5.35
C ALA A 206 -9.33 5.51 6.04
N ALA A 207 -10.04 5.46 7.17
CA ALA A 207 -10.35 6.64 7.97
C ALA A 207 -9.08 7.30 8.55
N ALA A 208 -8.17 6.50 9.15
CA ALA A 208 -6.92 7.02 9.70
C ALA A 208 -5.97 7.59 8.63
N GLY A 209 -5.87 6.90 7.49
CA GLY A 209 -5.07 7.32 6.34
C GLY A 209 -5.56 8.63 5.73
N PHE A 210 -6.87 8.81 5.64
CA PHE A 210 -7.48 10.06 5.18
C PHE A 210 -7.08 11.24 6.06
N ALA A 211 -7.11 11.08 7.38
CA ALA A 211 -6.74 12.14 8.32
C ALA A 211 -5.26 12.56 8.19
N VAL A 212 -4.34 11.58 8.17
CA VAL A 212 -2.89 11.85 8.01
C VAL A 212 -2.60 12.54 6.69
N PHE A 213 -3.14 12.01 5.59
CA PHE A 213 -2.92 12.56 4.26
C PHE A 213 -3.44 14.00 4.15
N SER A 214 -4.63 14.26 4.70
CA SER A 214 -5.22 15.61 4.72
C SER A 214 -4.34 16.62 5.46
N VAL A 215 -3.73 16.24 6.59
CA VAL A 215 -2.83 17.13 7.34
C VAL A 215 -1.54 17.40 6.56
N LEU A 216 -0.88 16.36 6.04
CA LEU A 216 0.38 16.51 5.31
C LEU A 216 0.21 17.36 4.04
N VAL A 217 -0.88 17.17 3.30
CA VAL A 217 -1.19 17.97 2.11
C VAL A 217 -1.48 19.43 2.49
N LYS A 218 -2.31 19.68 3.51
CA LYS A 218 -2.60 21.05 3.98
C LYS A 218 -1.36 21.81 4.44
N MET A 219 -0.36 21.09 4.95
CA MET A 219 0.92 21.65 5.39
C MET A 219 2.00 21.62 4.30
N ASN A 220 1.62 21.42 3.03
CA ASN A 220 2.53 21.39 1.87
C ASN A 220 3.70 20.39 1.98
N GLY A 221 3.57 19.34 2.79
CA GLY A 221 4.66 18.39 3.02
C GLY A 221 5.90 19.04 3.65
N ASP A 222 5.72 19.96 4.59
CA ASP A 222 6.79 20.65 5.31
C ASP A 222 7.72 19.66 6.04
N TRP A 223 9.02 19.78 5.77
CA TRP A 223 10.10 18.99 6.37
C TRP A 223 10.17 19.05 7.89
N PHE A 224 9.65 20.09 8.55
CA PHE A 224 9.56 20.11 10.02
C PHE A 224 8.60 19.04 10.56
N LEU A 225 7.65 18.58 9.76
CA LEU A 225 6.74 17.50 10.12
C LEU A 225 7.34 16.11 9.86
N PHE A 226 8.45 16.03 9.12
CA PHE A 226 9.00 14.78 8.63
C PHE A 226 9.44 13.86 9.77
N ALA A 227 10.22 14.36 10.74
CA ALA A 227 10.74 13.55 11.83
C ALA A 227 9.63 12.90 12.69
N PRO A 228 8.68 13.66 13.27
CA PRO A 228 7.60 13.06 14.06
C PRO A 228 6.71 12.14 13.22
N TYR A 229 6.45 12.48 11.95
CA TYR A 229 5.74 11.60 11.01
C TYR A 229 6.48 10.28 10.80
N LEU A 230 7.78 10.33 10.49
CA LEU A 230 8.62 9.18 10.19
C LEU A 230 8.67 8.25 11.40
N THR A 231 9.02 8.77 12.57
CA THR A 231 9.20 7.99 13.79
C THR A 231 7.88 7.34 14.21
N GLY A 232 6.77 8.08 14.18
CA GLY A 232 5.43 7.54 14.42
C GLY A 232 5.05 6.44 13.43
N ALA A 233 5.24 6.67 12.12
CA ALA A 233 4.92 5.70 11.08
C ALA A 233 5.75 4.41 11.17
N VAL A 234 7.05 4.50 11.51
CA VAL A 234 7.93 3.33 11.66
C VAL A 234 7.54 2.52 12.89
N LEU A 235 7.28 3.18 14.03
CA LEU A 235 6.72 2.54 15.24
C LEU A 235 5.44 1.77 14.91
N GLY A 236 4.51 2.44 14.22
CA GLY A 236 3.23 1.86 13.82
C GLY A 236 3.43 0.66 12.91
N SER A 237 4.30 0.78 11.90
CA SER A 237 4.53 -0.30 10.95
C SER A 237 5.10 -1.56 11.60
N LEU A 238 6.08 -1.44 12.51
CA LEU A 238 6.68 -2.57 13.21
C LEU A 238 5.66 -3.27 14.12
N MET A 239 4.99 -2.49 14.99
CA MET A 239 4.01 -3.02 15.93
C MET A 239 2.81 -3.65 15.20
N GLY A 240 2.33 -3.01 14.13
CA GLY A 240 1.21 -3.50 13.34
C GLY A 240 1.51 -4.79 12.59
N ALA A 241 2.74 -4.99 12.11
CA ALA A 241 3.11 -6.27 11.49
C ALA A 241 3.09 -7.41 12.51
N GLU A 242 3.66 -7.21 13.70
CA GLU A 242 3.63 -8.20 14.78
C GLU A 242 2.19 -8.50 15.23
N ALA A 243 1.39 -7.46 15.47
CA ALA A 243 -0.01 -7.61 15.83
C ALA A 243 -0.79 -8.38 14.74
N GLY A 244 -0.62 -8.01 13.48
CA GLY A 244 -1.28 -8.66 12.35
C GLY A 244 -0.97 -10.15 12.26
N LYS A 245 0.30 -10.54 12.44
CA LYS A 245 0.73 -11.95 12.46
C LYS A 245 0.07 -12.73 13.60
N ARG A 246 0.04 -12.16 14.82
CA ARG A 246 -0.63 -12.78 15.97
C ARG A 246 -2.13 -12.94 15.75
N PHE A 247 -2.80 -11.93 15.19
CA PHE A 247 -4.22 -12.02 14.82
C PHE A 247 -4.47 -13.13 13.79
N GLY A 248 -3.68 -13.17 12.71
CA GLY A 248 -3.79 -14.19 11.67
C GLY A 248 -3.66 -15.61 12.23
N LYS A 249 -2.68 -15.83 13.11
CA LYS A 249 -2.48 -17.11 13.81
C LYS A 249 -3.65 -17.47 14.71
N HIS A 250 -4.14 -16.53 15.52
CA HIS A 250 -5.28 -16.75 16.41
C HIS A 250 -6.54 -17.17 15.63
N LEU A 251 -6.74 -16.59 14.45
CA LEU A 251 -7.86 -16.91 13.55
C LEU A 251 -7.67 -18.20 12.75
N LYS A 252 -6.49 -18.85 12.82
CA LYS A 252 -6.11 -20.02 12.01
C LYS A 252 -6.35 -19.78 10.51
N ALA A 253 -6.05 -18.57 10.05
CA ALA A 253 -6.29 -18.17 8.67
C ALA A 253 -5.28 -18.81 7.71
N SER A 254 -5.73 -19.14 6.51
CA SER A 254 -4.88 -19.67 5.44
C SER A 254 -4.23 -18.55 4.64
N TRP A 255 -2.97 -18.74 4.21
CA TRP A 255 -2.17 -17.72 3.53
C TRP A 255 -2.05 -17.94 2.02
N ASN A 256 -2.19 -19.18 1.56
CA ASN A 256 -2.20 -19.54 0.15
C ASN A 256 -3.62 -19.87 -0.31
N ALA A 257 -3.96 -19.45 -1.54
CA ALA A 257 -5.25 -19.76 -2.14
C ALA A 257 -5.42 -21.27 -2.40
N GLN A 258 -4.33 -22.00 -2.48
CA GLN A 258 -4.27 -23.44 -2.72
C GLN A 258 -4.59 -24.27 -1.47
N ASP A 259 -4.39 -23.69 -0.28
CA ASP A 259 -4.63 -24.35 1.00
C ASP A 259 -6.09 -24.20 1.48
N LEU A 260 -6.96 -23.62 0.65
CA LEU A 260 -8.37 -23.40 0.98
C LEU A 260 -9.13 -24.73 1.10
N LYS A 261 -9.85 -24.94 2.22
CA LYS A 261 -10.55 -26.19 2.58
C LYS A 261 -11.46 -26.79 1.50
N LYS A 262 -12.04 -25.97 0.62
CA LYS A 262 -12.93 -26.42 -0.46
C LYS A 262 -12.30 -26.35 -1.84
N ASN A 263 -11.02 -26.01 -1.93
CA ASN A 263 -10.34 -25.66 -3.17
C ASN A 263 -11.18 -24.65 -4.00
N VAL A 264 -11.93 -23.75 -3.37
CA VAL A 264 -12.75 -22.73 -4.01
C VAL A 264 -12.55 -21.44 -3.23
N VAL A 265 -12.30 -20.35 -3.94
CA VAL A 265 -12.17 -19.03 -3.33
C VAL A 265 -13.57 -18.53 -2.95
N PRO A 266 -13.89 -18.38 -1.65
CA PRO A 266 -15.21 -17.91 -1.24
C PRO A 266 -15.38 -16.43 -1.64
N LEU A 267 -16.56 -16.05 -2.14
CA LEU A 267 -16.88 -14.64 -2.36
C LEU A 267 -17.29 -13.97 -1.03
N PRO A 268 -16.80 -12.75 -0.73
CA PRO A 268 -17.03 -12.06 0.54
C PRO A 268 -18.40 -11.35 0.59
N ILE A 269 -19.48 -12.02 0.17
CA ILE A 269 -20.80 -11.41 0.00
C ILE A 269 -21.36 -10.88 1.32
N LYS A 270 -21.27 -11.66 2.41
CA LYS A 270 -21.80 -11.26 3.72
C LYS A 270 -21.10 -10.01 4.27
N GLN A 271 -19.78 -9.96 4.11
CA GLN A 271 -18.95 -8.83 4.52
C GLN A 271 -19.22 -7.60 3.64
N GLY A 272 -19.38 -7.81 2.33
CA GLY A 272 -19.76 -6.77 1.38
C GLY A 272 -21.12 -6.14 1.72
N ILE A 273 -22.13 -6.97 2.02
CA ILE A 273 -23.45 -6.49 2.46
C ILE A 273 -23.33 -5.70 3.78
N ALA A 274 -22.64 -6.25 4.78
CA ALA A 274 -22.45 -5.56 6.06
C ALA A 274 -21.76 -4.19 5.90
N CYS A 275 -20.79 -4.09 5.00
CA CYS A 275 -20.13 -2.82 4.68
C CYS A 275 -21.08 -1.87 3.92
N ALA A 276 -21.83 -2.38 2.94
CA ALA A 276 -22.79 -1.59 2.16
C ALA A 276 -23.93 -0.99 3.02
N LEU A 277 -24.31 -1.66 4.12
CA LEU A 277 -25.32 -1.15 5.05
C LEU A 277 -24.95 0.19 5.67
N LEU A 278 -23.67 0.58 5.70
CA LEU A 278 -23.24 1.91 6.14
C LEU A 278 -23.78 3.03 5.24
N LEU A 279 -24.14 2.74 3.99
CA LEU A 279 -24.75 3.71 3.07
C LEU A 279 -26.19 4.06 3.46
N VAL A 280 -26.92 3.19 4.15
CA VAL A 280 -28.32 3.41 4.50
C VAL A 280 -28.49 4.68 5.37
N PRO A 281 -27.85 4.80 6.55
CA PRO A 281 -27.96 6.02 7.35
C PRO A 281 -27.38 7.24 6.63
N HIS A 282 -26.34 7.06 5.80
CA HIS A 282 -25.76 8.13 5.00
C HIS A 282 -26.77 8.73 4.00
N LEU A 283 -27.45 7.88 3.22
CA LEU A 283 -28.45 8.30 2.24
C LEU A 283 -29.70 8.89 2.91
N LEU A 284 -30.09 8.39 4.08
CA LEU A 284 -31.18 8.98 4.87
C LEU A 284 -30.86 10.39 5.37
N TYR A 285 -29.61 10.66 5.73
CA TYR A 285 -29.20 11.95 6.29
C TYR A 285 -28.83 12.98 5.21
N PHE A 286 -28.07 12.58 4.18
CA PHE A 286 -27.57 13.49 3.14
C PHE A 286 -28.44 13.51 1.86
N GLY A 287 -29.39 12.58 1.74
CA GLY A 287 -30.29 12.49 0.59
C GLY A 287 -29.60 12.08 -0.71
N LEU A 288 -30.32 12.24 -1.82
CA LEU A 288 -29.90 11.83 -3.18
C LEU A 288 -29.39 12.99 -4.04
N GLY A 289 -29.37 14.23 -3.54
CA GLY A 289 -29.04 15.42 -4.33
C GLY A 289 -27.62 15.41 -4.93
N SER A 290 -26.68 14.70 -4.31
CA SER A 290 -25.29 14.53 -4.78
C SER A 290 -24.96 13.09 -5.19
N LEU A 291 -25.97 12.29 -5.57
CA LEU A 291 -25.81 10.85 -5.83
C LEU A 291 -24.71 10.55 -6.86
N ALA A 292 -24.60 11.32 -7.94
CA ALA A 292 -23.57 11.11 -8.95
C ALA A 292 -22.14 11.20 -8.38
N GLN A 293 -21.88 12.19 -7.52
CA GLN A 293 -20.58 12.36 -6.87
C GLN A 293 -20.33 11.27 -5.81
N GLN A 294 -21.37 10.90 -5.04
CA GLN A 294 -21.28 9.80 -4.08
C GLN A 294 -20.93 8.47 -4.79
N LEU A 295 -21.58 8.17 -5.92
CA LEU A 295 -21.31 6.98 -6.73
C LEU A 295 -19.91 7.03 -7.37
N LEU A 296 -19.47 8.20 -7.84
CA LEU A 296 -18.14 8.39 -8.40
C LEU A 296 -17.06 8.08 -7.35
N ILE A 297 -17.18 8.65 -6.15
CA ILE A 297 -16.22 8.42 -5.06
C ILE A 297 -16.25 6.97 -4.59
N LEU A 298 -17.43 6.38 -4.44
CA LEU A 298 -17.59 4.97 -4.08
C LEU A 298 -16.92 4.06 -5.11
N GLY A 299 -17.18 4.28 -6.40
CA GLY A 299 -16.62 3.49 -7.50
C GLY A 299 -15.11 3.64 -7.60
N ALA A 300 -14.60 4.87 -7.50
CA ALA A 300 -13.17 5.14 -7.53
C ALA A 300 -12.44 4.47 -6.35
N ALA A 301 -12.96 4.62 -5.12
CA ALA A 301 -12.39 3.99 -3.93
C ALA A 301 -12.43 2.45 -4.01
N LEU A 302 -13.50 1.88 -4.58
CA LEU A 302 -13.64 0.45 -4.81
C LEU A 302 -12.57 -0.06 -5.77
N LEU A 303 -12.46 0.53 -6.97
CA LEU A 303 -11.49 0.11 -7.97
C LEU A 303 -10.06 0.27 -7.45
N GLN A 304 -9.76 1.42 -6.84
CA GLN A 304 -8.47 1.73 -6.24
C GLN A 304 -8.06 0.68 -5.22
N THR A 305 -8.94 0.38 -4.26
CA THR A 305 -8.61 -0.54 -3.17
C THR A 305 -8.57 -2.00 -3.64
N SER A 306 -9.42 -2.37 -4.60
CA SER A 306 -9.31 -3.67 -5.27
C SER A 306 -7.95 -3.85 -5.92
N ALA A 307 -7.53 -2.88 -6.75
CA ALA A 307 -6.27 -2.95 -7.47
C ALA A 307 -5.06 -2.97 -6.52
N PHE A 308 -5.09 -2.11 -5.50
CA PHE A 308 -4.06 -2.06 -4.46
C PHE A 308 -3.95 -3.39 -3.68
N THR A 309 -5.08 -4.04 -3.39
CA THR A 309 -5.09 -5.34 -2.72
C THR A 309 -4.42 -6.42 -3.58
N VAL A 310 -4.69 -6.43 -4.89
CA VAL A 310 -4.10 -7.37 -5.84
C VAL A 310 -2.58 -7.23 -5.89
N ILE A 311 -2.03 -6.03 -6.11
CA ILE A 311 -0.57 -5.83 -6.14
C ILE A 311 0.09 -6.10 -4.77
N SER A 312 -0.60 -5.78 -3.68
CA SER A 312 -0.12 -6.05 -2.33
C SER A 312 0.07 -7.55 -2.08
N ARG A 313 -0.80 -8.41 -2.63
CA ARG A 313 -0.64 -9.86 -2.58
C ARG A 313 0.39 -10.35 -3.58
N ALA A 314 0.36 -9.85 -4.82
CA ALA A 314 1.31 -10.23 -5.87
C ALA A 314 2.77 -10.08 -5.43
N ARG A 315 3.12 -8.98 -4.73
CA ARG A 315 4.48 -8.74 -4.18
C ARG A 315 4.95 -9.83 -3.19
N GLN A 316 4.04 -10.58 -2.59
CA GLN A 316 4.33 -11.67 -1.66
C GLN A 316 4.45 -13.03 -2.37
N ARG A 317 4.06 -13.10 -3.66
CA ARG A 317 4.01 -14.35 -4.41
C ARG A 317 5.27 -14.56 -5.26
N ASN A 318 5.55 -15.81 -5.59
CA ASN A 318 6.66 -16.23 -6.45
C ASN A 318 6.33 -16.15 -7.96
N HIS A 319 5.66 -15.09 -8.43
CA HIS A 319 5.24 -14.97 -9.84
C HIS A 319 5.45 -13.54 -10.38
N GLU A 320 6.50 -13.33 -11.17
CA GLU A 320 6.92 -11.99 -11.59
C GLU A 320 5.93 -11.30 -12.55
N LEU A 321 5.43 -12.02 -13.55
CA LEU A 321 4.44 -11.46 -14.49
C LEU A 321 3.14 -11.06 -13.79
N TYR A 322 2.80 -11.69 -12.66
CA TYR A 322 1.64 -11.31 -11.86
C TYR A 322 1.89 -9.97 -11.15
N ILE A 323 3.10 -9.74 -10.65
CA ILE A 323 3.52 -8.47 -10.07
C ILE A 323 3.50 -7.36 -11.12
N GLU A 324 4.00 -7.62 -12.34
CA GLU A 324 4.00 -6.67 -13.45
C GLU A 324 2.58 -6.19 -13.78
N TRP A 325 1.67 -7.10 -14.10
CA TRP A 325 0.29 -6.75 -14.45
C TRP A 325 -0.48 -6.13 -13.29
N ALA A 326 -0.32 -6.65 -12.07
CA ALA A 326 -0.95 -6.07 -10.89
C ALA A 326 -0.43 -4.65 -10.62
N SER A 327 0.85 -4.38 -10.91
CA SER A 327 1.45 -3.06 -10.75
C SER A 327 0.91 -2.06 -11.77
N ILE A 328 0.84 -2.45 -13.05
CA ILE A 328 0.23 -1.62 -14.10
C ILE A 328 -1.22 -1.28 -13.73
N PHE A 329 -2.00 -2.29 -13.36
CA PHE A 329 -3.40 -2.12 -13.00
C PHE A 329 -3.59 -1.21 -11.78
N SER A 330 -2.85 -1.46 -10.69
CA SER A 330 -2.95 -0.67 -9.47
C SER A 330 -2.48 0.77 -9.64
N ASN A 331 -1.36 1.01 -10.31
CA ASN A 331 -0.82 2.36 -10.46
C ASN A 331 -1.60 3.18 -11.49
N GLY A 332 -2.13 2.55 -12.54
CA GLY A 332 -3.02 3.20 -13.49
C GLY A 332 -4.31 3.67 -12.82
N ILE A 333 -4.99 2.79 -12.07
CA ILE A 333 -6.20 3.16 -11.32
C ILE A 333 -5.89 4.22 -10.26
N TRP A 334 -4.75 4.11 -9.57
CA TRP A 334 -4.34 5.09 -8.57
C TRP A 334 -4.20 6.48 -9.16
N PHE A 335 -3.56 6.59 -10.32
CA PHE A 335 -3.35 7.87 -10.97
C PHE A 335 -4.67 8.51 -11.40
N VAL A 336 -5.58 7.72 -12.00
CA VAL A 336 -6.91 8.19 -12.41
C VAL A 336 -7.74 8.61 -11.20
N THR A 337 -7.71 7.80 -10.13
CA THR A 337 -8.45 8.09 -8.90
C THR A 337 -7.88 9.33 -8.21
N PHE A 338 -6.56 9.48 -8.16
CA PHE A 338 -5.92 10.68 -7.62
C PHE A 338 -6.32 11.92 -8.41
N ASN A 339 -6.33 11.85 -9.75
CA ASN A 339 -6.81 12.95 -10.58
C ASN A 339 -8.28 13.32 -10.27
N ILE A 340 -9.16 12.33 -10.11
CA ILE A 340 -10.57 12.56 -9.72
C ILE A 340 -10.66 13.18 -8.32
N LEU A 341 -9.89 12.69 -7.35
CA LEU A 341 -9.98 13.12 -5.94
C LEU A 341 -9.30 14.45 -5.66
N VAL A 342 -8.29 14.84 -6.44
CA VAL A 342 -7.61 16.15 -6.30
C VAL A 342 -8.40 17.26 -6.99
N VAL A 343 -9.11 16.94 -8.08
CA VAL A 343 -9.92 17.92 -8.82
C VAL A 343 -11.26 18.19 -8.12
N ASN A 344 -11.74 17.30 -7.25
CA ASN A 344 -12.98 17.47 -6.52
C ASN A 344 -12.72 17.77 -5.04
N GLU A 345 -13.36 18.80 -4.49
CA GLU A 345 -13.35 19.04 -3.04
C GLU A 345 -13.97 17.83 -2.31
N LEU A 346 -13.19 17.22 -1.41
CA LEU A 346 -13.64 16.09 -0.60
C LEU A 346 -14.43 16.60 0.60
N ALA A 347 -15.68 16.98 0.33
CA ALA A 347 -16.63 17.37 1.36
C ALA A 347 -16.90 16.21 2.35
N GLY A 348 -17.18 16.54 3.61
CA GLY A 348 -17.32 15.55 4.69
C GLY A 348 -18.39 14.48 4.43
N TYR A 349 -19.44 14.78 3.67
CA TYR A 349 -20.45 13.79 3.30
C TYR A 349 -19.88 12.66 2.42
N LEU A 350 -18.79 12.88 1.69
CA LEU A 350 -18.18 11.86 0.83
C LEU A 350 -17.39 10.79 1.62
N LEU A 351 -17.19 10.98 2.93
CA LEU A 351 -16.46 10.04 3.78
C LEU A 351 -17.09 8.63 3.77
N ILE A 352 -18.40 8.52 3.95
CA ILE A 352 -19.05 7.20 4.02
C ILE A 352 -19.01 6.47 2.67
N PRO A 353 -19.35 7.09 1.52
CA PRO A 353 -19.13 6.48 0.21
C PRO A 353 -17.70 6.02 -0.02
N PHE A 354 -16.70 6.82 0.39
CA PHE A 354 -15.28 6.47 0.29
C PHE A 354 -14.92 5.25 1.15
N LEU A 355 -15.35 5.20 2.40
CA LEU A 355 -15.09 4.08 3.31
C LEU A 355 -15.75 2.79 2.83
N VAL A 356 -16.99 2.86 2.32
CA VAL A 356 -17.72 1.70 1.80
C VAL A 356 -17.07 1.19 0.51
N GLY A 357 -16.76 2.09 -0.42
CA GLY A 357 -16.00 1.74 -1.62
C GLY A 357 -14.68 1.08 -1.28
N THR A 358 -13.92 1.65 -0.35
CA THR A 358 -12.66 1.08 0.15
C THR A 358 -12.86 -0.32 0.76
N GLY A 359 -13.78 -0.49 1.70
CA GLY A 359 -14.03 -1.76 2.37
C GLY A 359 -14.44 -2.88 1.40
N ILE A 360 -15.42 -2.60 0.55
CA ILE A 360 -15.89 -3.53 -0.49
C ILE A 360 -14.75 -3.82 -1.48
N GLY A 361 -14.11 -2.79 -2.01
CA GLY A 361 -13.00 -2.93 -2.95
C GLY A 361 -11.87 -3.80 -2.42
N SER A 362 -11.52 -3.63 -1.13
CA SER A 362 -10.50 -4.43 -0.45
C SER A 362 -10.86 -5.92 -0.41
N LEU A 363 -12.13 -6.24 -0.10
CA LEU A 363 -12.63 -7.61 -0.06
C LEU A 363 -12.66 -8.27 -1.45
N TRP A 364 -13.20 -7.57 -2.45
CA TRP A 364 -13.24 -8.07 -3.82
C TRP A 364 -11.84 -8.24 -4.39
N GLY A 365 -10.93 -7.30 -4.11
CA GLY A 365 -9.53 -7.41 -4.49
C GLY A 365 -8.85 -8.64 -3.90
N GLN A 366 -9.13 -8.95 -2.63
CA GLN A 366 -8.59 -10.14 -1.96
C GLN A 366 -9.09 -11.43 -2.61
N ALA A 367 -10.41 -11.53 -2.86
CA ALA A 367 -11.02 -12.68 -3.52
C ALA A 367 -10.53 -12.85 -4.97
N PHE A 368 -10.44 -11.75 -5.71
CA PHE A 368 -9.95 -11.75 -7.09
C PHE A 368 -8.49 -12.17 -7.18
N ALA A 369 -7.63 -11.61 -6.32
CA ALA A 369 -6.22 -11.97 -6.23
C ALA A 369 -6.03 -13.45 -5.90
N MET A 370 -6.74 -13.99 -4.90
CA MET A 370 -6.72 -15.43 -4.59
C MET A 370 -7.13 -16.29 -5.78
N SER A 371 -8.11 -15.84 -6.56
CA SER A 371 -8.59 -16.55 -7.75
C SER A 371 -7.52 -16.58 -8.86
N ILE A 372 -6.81 -15.46 -9.07
CA ILE A 372 -5.67 -15.39 -10.00
C ILE A 372 -4.55 -16.30 -9.51
N GLU A 373 -4.14 -16.16 -8.25
CA GLU A 373 -3.04 -16.92 -7.64
C GLU A 373 -3.23 -18.43 -7.80
N LYS A 374 -4.46 -18.89 -7.55
CA LYS A 374 -4.81 -20.29 -7.75
C LYS A 374 -4.68 -20.73 -9.22
N GLN A 375 -5.11 -19.89 -10.17
CA GLN A 375 -5.08 -20.23 -11.60
C GLN A 375 -3.66 -20.30 -12.17
N ILE A 376 -2.76 -19.43 -11.71
CA ILE A 376 -1.39 -19.33 -12.20
C ILE A 376 -0.38 -20.10 -11.33
N GLY A 377 -0.84 -20.76 -10.26
CA GLY A 377 0.03 -21.47 -9.34
C GLY A 377 1.01 -20.55 -8.60
N ALA A 378 0.58 -19.35 -8.21
CA ALA A 378 1.38 -18.42 -7.43
C ALA A 378 1.20 -18.69 -5.93
N PHE A 379 2.30 -18.84 -5.20
CA PHE A 379 2.32 -19.17 -3.76
C PHE A 379 3.11 -18.13 -2.98
N VAL A 380 2.85 -18.03 -1.66
CA VAL A 380 3.73 -17.26 -0.76
C VAL A 380 5.12 -17.87 -0.82
N ASN A 381 6.14 -17.04 -0.99
CA ASN A 381 7.52 -17.51 -0.96
C ASN A 381 7.91 -17.86 0.49
N THR A 382 7.79 -19.13 0.86
CA THR A 382 8.06 -19.61 2.22
C THR A 382 9.50 -20.10 2.43
N GLU A 383 10.30 -20.30 1.37
CA GLU A 383 11.62 -20.98 1.37
C GLU A 383 11.94 -21.67 2.71
N GLU A 384 11.27 -22.80 2.99
CA GLU A 384 11.80 -23.77 3.94
C GLU A 384 13.11 -24.28 3.34
N LYS A 385 14.20 -24.14 4.11
CA LYS A 385 15.43 -24.89 3.83
C LYS A 385 15.03 -26.35 3.64
N LYS A 386 15.20 -26.87 2.43
CA LYS A 386 15.40 -28.31 2.24
C LYS A 386 16.79 -28.68 2.72
#